data_AF-I5BVV9-F1
#
_entry.id   AF-I5BVV9-F1
#
_cell.length_a   1.000
_cell.length_b   1.000
_cell.length_c   1.000
_cell.angle_alpha   90.00
_cell.angle_beta   90.00
_cell.angle_gamma   90.00
#
_symmetry.space_group_name_H-M   'P 1'
#
loop_
_entity.id
_entity.type
_entity.pdbx_description
1 polymer ?
#
loop_
_entity_poly.entity_id
_entity_poly.type
_entity_poly.pdbx_seq_one_letter_code
_entity_poly.pdbx_strand_id
1 'polypeptide(L)'
;MKPGLLAFFYMTVKLLRPSSPTSARLLLLLKGVLGVLVFIMAIDLLTVSMLQLNNSIANEIFQATLNPYIGLFVGILSTALLQSSSTVTAMTVAVVASGNLSLVQAIPLVMGANIGTTLTSTLVSFSYILKKGEFKKALSAGVLHDAFNILTVMLLLPLEIHFKVLSSSAQYLTQTFFGAVEGGDTISYPVLFLRPLTLWIVNGIQLPLLTLLLGVASVFGIIKLLSNLALKGYVSTNFHKVKRHIFRNPYLALFYGIFFTALVQSSTITTSLIVPLVASRKVSLFKAFPFIMGANIGTTITAGIAAFYSTEAAISIAIVHLLFNVIGVLVLLPVPSIRNVPVQMAAYLGSQSVKTRFVGFAYILLTFFVVPFFLIYFNQDSSEEQKNASKLPHSSTSLTNDSHPGASTDPIRPRSQ
;
A
#
# COMPACT_ATOMS: atom_id res chain seq x y z
N MET A 1 -16.55 -21.72 26.31
CA MET A 1 -16.29 -21.29 24.91
C MET A 1 -17.30 -21.96 23.99
N LYS A 2 -18.01 -21.19 23.15
CA LYS A 2 -19.12 -21.73 22.34
C LYS A 2 -18.63 -22.81 21.36
N PRO A 3 -19.32 -23.97 21.27
CA PRO A 3 -18.95 -25.09 20.38
C PRO A 3 -18.88 -24.73 18.89
N GLY A 4 -19.48 -23.60 18.49
CA GLY A 4 -19.44 -23.10 17.11
C GLY A 4 -18.07 -22.59 16.63
N LEU A 5 -17.22 -22.05 17.51
CA LEU A 5 -15.92 -21.49 17.10
C LEU A 5 -14.88 -22.61 16.87
N LEU A 6 -14.91 -23.64 17.72
CA LEU A 6 -14.06 -24.82 17.56
C LEU A 6 -14.49 -25.66 16.34
N ALA A 7 -15.80 -25.84 16.15
CA ALA A 7 -16.35 -26.48 14.95
C ALA A 7 -16.03 -25.69 13.67
N PHE A 8 -15.98 -24.35 13.76
CA PHE A 8 -15.59 -23.47 12.66
C PHE A 8 -14.09 -23.55 12.34
N PHE A 9 -13.21 -23.55 13.35
CA PHE A 9 -11.78 -23.78 13.15
C PHE A 9 -11.55 -25.15 12.52
N TYR A 10 -12.22 -26.18 13.03
CA TYR A 10 -12.13 -27.55 12.50
C TYR A 10 -12.68 -27.67 11.08
N MET A 11 -13.82 -27.03 10.77
CA MET A 11 -14.41 -27.02 9.42
C MET A 11 -13.55 -26.21 8.45
N THR A 12 -12.97 -25.09 8.88
CA THR A 12 -12.10 -24.23 8.04
C THR A 12 -10.76 -24.91 7.76
N VAL A 13 -10.14 -25.56 8.75
CA VAL A 13 -8.97 -26.42 8.58
C VAL A 13 -9.29 -27.62 7.69
N LYS A 14 -10.50 -28.19 7.78
CA LYS A 14 -10.96 -29.30 6.92
C LYS A 14 -11.35 -28.86 5.51
N LEU A 15 -11.73 -27.60 5.30
CA LEU A 15 -11.99 -26.97 3.99
C LEU A 15 -10.71 -26.50 3.30
N LEU A 16 -9.70 -26.10 4.08
CA LEU A 16 -8.34 -25.80 3.65
C LEU A 16 -7.48 -27.05 3.47
N ARG A 17 -7.98 -28.24 3.86
CA ARG A 17 -7.29 -29.51 3.59
C ARG A 17 -7.30 -29.73 2.07
N PRO A 18 -6.12 -29.70 1.41
CA PRO A 18 -6.04 -30.16 0.04
C PRO A 18 -6.48 -31.62 -0.02
N SER A 19 -7.17 -32.04 -1.08
CA SER A 19 -7.49 -33.45 -1.35
C SER A 19 -6.24 -34.31 -1.60
N SER A 20 -5.05 -33.70 -1.62
CA SER A 20 -3.77 -34.35 -1.88
C SER A 20 -3.27 -35.18 -0.69
N PRO A 21 -2.47 -36.23 -0.94
CA PRO A 21 -1.83 -37.05 0.09
C PRO A 21 -0.98 -36.20 1.06
N THR A 22 -0.71 -36.74 2.25
CA THR A 22 -0.01 -36.05 3.37
C THR A 22 1.36 -35.48 2.97
N SER A 23 2.08 -36.16 2.07
CA SER A 23 3.36 -35.71 1.49
C SER A 23 3.23 -34.46 0.61
N ALA A 24 2.15 -34.35 -0.17
CA ALA A 24 1.88 -33.18 -1.00
C ALA A 24 1.49 -31.95 -0.16
N ARG A 25 0.89 -32.15 1.02
CA ARG A 25 0.61 -31.06 1.98
C ARG A 25 1.86 -30.53 2.64
N LEU A 26 2.74 -31.43 3.07
CA LEU A 26 4.05 -31.05 3.60
C LEU A 26 4.86 -30.28 2.57
N LEU A 27 4.87 -30.73 1.31
CA LEU A 27 5.51 -30.02 0.20
C LEU A 27 4.92 -28.62 -0.05
N LEU A 28 3.59 -28.47 0.04
CA LEU A 28 2.91 -27.17 -0.07
C LEU A 28 3.31 -26.22 1.06
N LEU A 29 3.35 -26.70 2.30
CA LEU A 29 3.77 -25.92 3.46
C LEU A 29 5.25 -25.50 3.35
N LEU A 30 6.13 -26.42 2.98
CA LEU A 30 7.55 -26.13 2.76
C LEU A 30 7.77 -25.08 1.68
N LYS A 31 7.04 -25.18 0.54
CA LYS A 31 7.07 -24.17 -0.51
C LYS A 31 6.56 -22.81 -0.05
N GLY A 32 5.54 -22.79 0.80
CA GLY A 32 5.02 -21.56 1.41
C GLY A 32 6.04 -20.90 2.34
N VAL A 33 6.65 -21.67 3.25
CA VAL A 33 7.68 -21.17 4.18
C VAL A 33 8.91 -20.67 3.42
N LEU A 34 9.42 -21.45 2.46
CA LEU A 34 10.51 -21.01 1.59
C LEU A 34 10.15 -19.74 0.83
N GLY A 35 8.90 -19.64 0.37
CA GLY A 35 8.42 -18.45 -0.31
C GLY A 35 8.44 -17.19 0.56
N VAL A 36 8.03 -17.30 1.83
CA VAL A 36 8.13 -16.19 2.78
C VAL A 36 9.59 -15.81 3.05
N LEU A 37 10.48 -16.79 3.17
CA LEU A 37 11.91 -16.53 3.39
C LEU A 37 12.57 -15.80 2.21
N VAL A 38 12.28 -16.23 0.98
CA VAL A 38 12.76 -15.56 -0.24
C VAL A 38 12.16 -14.16 -0.36
N PHE A 39 10.91 -13.97 0.04
CA PHE A 39 10.29 -12.64 0.08
C PHE A 39 11.02 -11.70 1.04
N ILE A 40 11.32 -12.15 2.27
CA ILE A 40 12.09 -11.37 3.25
C ILE A 40 13.49 -11.03 2.70
N MET A 41 14.18 -11.98 2.08
CA MET A 41 15.48 -11.73 1.44
C MET A 41 15.39 -10.73 0.28
N ALA A 42 14.32 -10.78 -0.52
CA ALA A 42 14.11 -9.85 -1.62
C ALA A 42 13.89 -8.41 -1.12
N ILE A 43 13.12 -8.22 -0.05
CA ILE A 43 13.00 -6.92 0.64
C ILE A 43 14.38 -6.45 1.11
N ASP A 44 15.15 -7.35 1.73
CA ASP A 44 16.45 -7.00 2.26
C ASP A 44 17.45 -6.57 1.17
N LEU A 45 17.43 -7.26 0.03
CA LEU A 45 18.21 -6.92 -1.14
C LEU A 45 17.82 -5.54 -1.68
N LEU A 46 16.52 -5.22 -1.76
CA LEU A 46 16.05 -3.88 -2.12
C LEU A 46 16.60 -2.81 -1.17
N THR A 47 16.55 -3.05 0.14
CA THR A 47 17.05 -2.13 1.17
C THR A 47 18.56 -1.88 1.02
N VAL A 48 19.37 -2.94 0.92
CA VAL A 48 20.83 -2.80 0.79
C VAL A 48 21.22 -2.12 -0.52
N SER A 49 20.57 -2.48 -1.64
CA SER A 49 20.82 -1.86 -2.94
C SER A 49 20.49 -0.37 -2.94
N MET A 50 19.39 0.04 -2.29
CA MET A 50 19.02 1.45 -2.16
C MET A 50 19.98 2.24 -1.26
N LEU A 51 20.55 1.62 -0.23
CA LEU A 51 21.61 2.23 0.59
C LEU A 51 22.90 2.47 -0.20
N GLN A 52 23.20 1.64 -1.20
CA GLN A 52 24.41 1.76 -2.03
C GLN A 52 24.23 2.68 -3.25
N LEU A 53 22.99 2.92 -3.69
CA LEU A 53 22.69 3.90 -4.71
C LEU A 53 22.89 5.32 -4.14
N ASN A 54 24.03 5.92 -4.46
CA ASN A 54 24.39 7.31 -4.14
C ASN A 54 23.27 8.30 -4.56
N ASN A 55 23.21 9.44 -3.86
CA ASN A 55 22.05 10.34 -3.75
C ASN A 55 21.44 10.90 -5.05
N SER A 56 22.04 10.78 -6.24
CA SER A 56 21.53 11.46 -7.45
C SER A 56 20.16 10.95 -7.94
N ILE A 57 20.00 9.63 -8.10
CA ILE A 57 18.72 9.02 -8.53
C ILE A 57 17.70 9.05 -7.38
N ALA A 58 18.17 8.82 -6.15
CA ALA A 58 17.34 8.94 -4.96
C ALA A 58 16.81 10.38 -4.81
N ASN A 59 17.62 11.39 -5.09
CA ASN A 59 17.22 12.79 -5.10
C ASN A 59 16.16 13.06 -6.18
N GLU A 60 16.30 12.56 -7.41
CA GLU A 60 15.27 12.77 -8.45
C GLU A 60 13.91 12.17 -8.05
N ILE A 61 13.89 10.98 -7.47
CA ILE A 61 12.68 10.35 -6.90
C ILE A 61 12.16 11.15 -5.69
N PHE A 62 13.05 11.64 -4.83
CA PHE A 62 12.73 12.45 -3.65
C PHE A 62 12.14 13.82 -4.01
N GLN A 63 12.68 14.50 -5.03
CA GLN A 63 12.21 15.80 -5.48
C GLN A 63 10.81 15.72 -6.09
N ALA A 64 10.53 14.67 -6.87
CA ALA A 64 9.20 14.45 -7.45
C ALA A 64 8.10 14.20 -6.39
N THR A 65 8.46 13.84 -5.15
CA THR A 65 7.50 13.48 -4.09
C THR A 65 7.33 14.57 -3.02
N LEU A 66 7.96 15.74 -3.18
CA LEU A 66 7.77 16.89 -2.27
C LEU A 66 6.32 17.39 -2.25
N ASN A 67 5.64 17.38 -3.41
CA ASN A 67 4.23 17.70 -3.48
C ASN A 67 3.41 16.42 -3.20
N PRO A 68 2.56 16.39 -2.15
CA PRO A 68 1.81 15.19 -1.79
C PRO A 68 0.85 14.74 -2.89
N TYR A 69 0.33 15.64 -3.72
CA TYR A 69 -0.51 15.28 -4.85
C TYR A 69 0.30 14.58 -5.95
N ILE A 70 1.53 15.03 -6.22
CA ILE A 70 2.42 14.35 -7.17
C ILE A 70 2.79 12.96 -6.62
N GLY A 71 3.12 12.85 -5.33
CA GLY A 71 3.36 11.56 -4.67
C GLY A 71 2.20 10.58 -4.84
N LEU A 72 0.95 11.04 -4.69
CA LEU A 72 -0.25 10.24 -4.98
C LEU A 72 -0.26 9.72 -6.41
N PHE A 73 -0.06 10.59 -7.40
CA PHE A 73 -0.11 10.19 -8.82
C PHE A 73 1.06 9.28 -9.22
N VAL A 74 2.25 9.51 -8.67
CA VAL A 74 3.39 8.59 -8.83
C VAL A 74 3.00 7.20 -8.32
N GLY A 75 2.34 7.12 -7.15
CA GLY A 75 1.90 5.84 -6.58
C GLY A 75 0.89 5.11 -7.46
N ILE A 76 -0.09 5.85 -8.02
CA ILE A 76 -1.09 5.32 -8.97
C ILE A 76 -0.37 4.77 -10.21
N LEU A 77 0.47 5.59 -10.84
CA LEU A 77 1.13 5.26 -12.10
C LEU A 77 2.14 4.11 -11.93
N SER A 78 3.00 4.17 -10.90
CA SER A 78 3.96 3.11 -10.59
C SER A 78 3.23 1.79 -10.36
N THR A 79 2.12 1.78 -9.62
CA THR A 79 1.35 0.55 -9.41
C THR A 79 0.61 0.10 -10.66
N ALA A 80 0.13 1.01 -11.50
CA ALA A 80 -0.50 0.66 -12.76
C ALA A 80 0.50 0.00 -13.73
N LEU A 81 1.73 0.51 -13.79
CA LEU A 81 2.80 -0.06 -14.61
C LEU A 81 3.30 -1.39 -14.04
N LEU A 82 3.53 -1.45 -12.73
CA LEU A 82 4.04 -2.64 -12.03
C LEU A 82 2.97 -3.69 -11.75
N GLN A 83 1.68 -3.35 -11.87
CA GLN A 83 0.52 -4.21 -11.59
C GLN A 83 0.49 -4.82 -10.17
N SER A 84 1.30 -4.30 -9.24
CA SER A 84 1.46 -4.84 -7.88
C SER A 84 1.66 -3.72 -6.87
N SER A 85 0.60 -3.40 -6.11
CA SER A 85 0.66 -2.40 -5.04
C SER A 85 1.55 -2.86 -3.89
N SER A 86 1.55 -4.17 -3.56
CA SER A 86 2.47 -4.73 -2.56
C SER A 86 3.93 -4.50 -2.93
N THR A 87 4.29 -4.59 -4.22
CA THR A 87 5.65 -4.29 -4.67
C THR A 87 5.98 -2.81 -4.49
N VAL A 88 5.08 -1.91 -4.90
CA VAL A 88 5.29 -0.46 -4.76
C VAL A 88 5.38 -0.04 -3.30
N THR A 89 4.50 -0.55 -2.44
CA THR A 89 4.54 -0.27 -1.00
C THR A 89 5.79 -0.87 -0.35
N ALA A 90 6.18 -2.10 -0.70
CA ALA A 90 7.41 -2.71 -0.18
C ALA A 90 8.67 -1.91 -0.58
N MET A 91 8.73 -1.45 -1.83
CA MET A 91 9.79 -0.53 -2.28
C MET A 91 9.75 0.78 -1.48
N THR A 92 8.56 1.35 -1.27
CA THR A 92 8.39 2.56 -0.47
C THR A 92 8.91 2.38 0.96
N VAL A 93 8.56 1.26 1.60
CA VAL A 93 9.08 0.89 2.93
C VAL A 93 10.61 0.83 2.92
N ALA A 94 11.21 0.20 1.92
CA ALA A 94 12.67 0.08 1.79
C ALA A 94 13.37 1.44 1.60
N VAL A 95 12.80 2.35 0.79
CA VAL A 95 13.36 3.70 0.56
C VAL A 95 13.20 4.59 1.79
N VAL A 96 12.10 4.45 2.53
CA VAL A 96 11.94 5.11 3.84
C VAL A 96 12.94 4.54 4.86
N ALA A 97 13.15 3.22 4.85
CA ALA A 97 14.13 2.57 5.71
C ALA A 97 15.56 3.06 5.45
N SER A 98 15.90 3.37 4.20
CA SER A 98 17.20 3.88 3.82
C SER A 98 17.39 5.39 4.07
N GLY A 99 16.36 6.09 4.56
CA GLY A 99 16.38 7.54 4.79
C GLY A 99 16.22 8.39 3.53
N ASN A 100 16.02 7.77 2.36
CA ASN A 100 15.91 8.46 1.07
C ASN A 100 14.52 9.03 0.81
N LEU A 101 13.53 8.71 1.64
CA LEU A 101 12.18 9.27 1.57
C LEU A 101 11.65 9.47 2.99
N SER A 102 11.13 10.66 3.30
CA SER A 102 10.50 10.88 4.60
C SER A 102 9.17 10.14 4.70
N LEU A 103 8.73 9.85 5.93
CA LEU A 103 7.40 9.27 6.18
C LEU A 103 6.30 10.10 5.50
N VAL A 104 6.35 11.43 5.61
CA VAL A 104 5.32 12.33 5.08
C VAL A 104 5.24 12.28 3.55
N GLN A 105 6.38 12.15 2.86
CA GLN A 105 6.41 12.01 1.39
C GLN A 105 5.95 10.61 0.94
N ALA A 106 6.20 9.58 1.75
CA ALA A 106 5.81 8.21 1.46
C ALA A 106 4.30 7.95 1.57
N ILE A 107 3.58 8.68 2.43
CA ILE A 107 2.15 8.43 2.68
C ILE A 107 1.30 8.61 1.42
N PRO A 108 1.38 9.73 0.67
CA PRO A 108 0.63 9.88 -0.56
C PRO A 108 1.00 8.83 -1.62
N LEU A 109 2.28 8.45 -1.70
CA LEU A 109 2.75 7.37 -2.59
C LEU A 109 2.04 6.04 -2.29
N VAL A 110 1.95 5.67 -1.00
CA VAL A 110 1.20 4.47 -0.57
C VAL A 110 -0.30 4.62 -0.85
N MET A 111 -0.91 5.78 -0.60
CA MET A 111 -2.31 6.03 -0.96
C MET A 111 -2.56 5.81 -2.45
N GLY A 112 -1.65 6.31 -3.29
CA GLY A 112 -1.70 6.15 -4.74
C GLY A 112 -1.56 4.70 -5.16
N ALA A 113 -0.67 3.94 -4.51
CA ALA A 113 -0.51 2.52 -4.76
C ALA A 113 -1.79 1.71 -4.44
N ASN A 114 -2.55 2.09 -3.41
CA ASN A 114 -3.84 1.47 -3.11
C ASN A 114 -4.88 1.74 -4.21
N ILE A 115 -4.92 2.94 -4.79
CA ILE A 115 -5.76 3.21 -5.97
C ILE A 115 -5.28 2.38 -7.17
N GLY A 116 -3.99 2.42 -7.48
CA GLY A 116 -3.42 1.76 -8.65
C GLY A 116 -3.65 0.23 -8.69
N THR A 117 -3.73 -0.43 -7.53
CA THR A 117 -3.97 -1.89 -7.46
C THR A 117 -5.27 -2.32 -8.17
N THR A 118 -6.23 -1.41 -8.29
CA THR A 118 -7.58 -1.69 -8.79
C THR A 118 -7.65 -1.79 -10.32
N LEU A 119 -6.61 -1.35 -11.03
CA LEU A 119 -6.46 -1.49 -12.48
C LEU A 119 -6.61 -2.96 -12.90
N THR A 120 -5.96 -3.87 -12.18
CA THR A 120 -5.97 -5.30 -12.45
C THR A 120 -7.38 -5.90 -12.47
N SER A 121 -8.18 -5.66 -11.41
CA SER A 121 -9.57 -6.14 -11.33
C SER A 121 -10.47 -5.48 -12.37
N THR A 122 -10.17 -4.24 -12.75
CA THR A 122 -10.88 -3.54 -13.82
C THR A 122 -10.53 -4.15 -15.18
N LEU A 123 -9.28 -4.49 -15.46
CA LEU A 123 -8.86 -5.21 -16.67
C LEU A 123 -9.49 -6.61 -16.76
N VAL A 124 -9.57 -7.34 -15.64
CA VAL A 124 -10.27 -8.65 -15.62
C VAL A 124 -11.71 -8.52 -16.09
N SER A 125 -12.38 -7.40 -15.79
CA SER A 125 -13.75 -7.19 -16.26
C SER A 125 -13.88 -7.14 -17.79
N PHE A 126 -12.83 -6.72 -18.51
CA PHE A 126 -12.82 -6.66 -19.98
C PHE A 126 -12.80 -8.03 -20.64
N SER A 127 -12.45 -9.10 -19.90
CA SER A 127 -12.65 -10.47 -20.39
C SER A 127 -14.14 -10.78 -20.69
N TYR A 128 -15.07 -10.00 -20.14
CA TYR A 128 -16.51 -10.12 -20.37
C TYR A 128 -17.05 -9.18 -21.45
N ILE A 129 -16.22 -8.37 -22.12
CA ILE A 129 -16.63 -7.26 -23.01
C ILE A 129 -17.63 -7.66 -24.12
N LEU A 130 -17.55 -8.91 -24.58
CA LEU A 130 -18.43 -9.45 -25.62
C LEU A 130 -19.87 -9.64 -25.10
N LYS A 131 -20.05 -9.89 -23.80
CA LYS A 131 -21.35 -10.17 -23.17
C LYS A 131 -21.84 -8.97 -22.35
N LYS A 132 -22.63 -8.10 -22.99
CA LYS A 132 -23.13 -6.82 -22.41
C LYS A 132 -23.57 -6.91 -20.94
N GLY A 133 -24.41 -7.88 -20.60
CA GLY A 133 -24.95 -8.02 -19.23
C GLY A 133 -23.93 -8.51 -18.20
N GLU A 134 -22.99 -9.36 -18.61
CA GLU A 134 -21.90 -9.83 -17.74
C GLU A 134 -20.83 -8.73 -17.61
N PHE A 135 -20.48 -8.04 -18.71
CA PHE A 135 -19.55 -6.91 -18.73
C PHE A 135 -19.97 -5.80 -17.77
N LYS A 136 -21.24 -5.38 -17.80
CA LYS A 136 -21.80 -4.40 -16.85
C LYS A 136 -21.41 -4.71 -15.41
N LYS A 137 -21.65 -5.96 -15.01
CA LYS A 137 -21.51 -6.43 -13.63
C LYS A 137 -20.05 -6.66 -13.27
N ALA A 138 -19.27 -7.18 -14.22
CA ALA A 138 -17.85 -7.36 -14.06
C ALA A 138 -17.15 -6.02 -13.87
N LEU A 139 -17.47 -5.01 -14.71
CA LEU A 139 -16.86 -3.69 -14.61
C LEU A 139 -17.28 -2.99 -13.32
N SER A 140 -18.57 -3.08 -12.94
CA SER A 140 -19.00 -2.59 -11.63
C SER A 140 -18.23 -3.25 -10.48
N ALA A 141 -17.89 -4.53 -10.55
CA ALA A 141 -17.10 -5.18 -9.51
C ALA A 141 -15.64 -4.67 -9.47
N GLY A 142 -15.02 -4.41 -10.62
CA GLY A 142 -13.68 -3.81 -10.69
C GLY A 142 -13.65 -2.38 -10.14
N VAL A 143 -14.56 -1.54 -10.64
CA VAL A 143 -14.69 -0.13 -10.24
C VAL A 143 -15.11 0.02 -8.78
N LEU A 144 -15.77 -0.98 -8.18
CA LEU A 144 -16.15 -0.93 -6.77
C LEU A 144 -14.93 -0.86 -5.84
N HIS A 145 -13.85 -1.56 -6.18
CA HIS A 145 -12.60 -1.47 -5.43
C HIS A 145 -11.98 -0.08 -5.60
N ASP A 146 -12.03 0.46 -6.83
CA ASP A 146 -11.49 1.77 -7.16
C ASP A 146 -12.23 2.90 -6.43
N ALA A 147 -13.56 2.90 -6.49
CA ALA A 147 -14.41 3.88 -5.81
C ALA A 147 -14.13 3.92 -4.30
N PHE A 148 -13.90 2.77 -3.65
CA PHE A 148 -13.50 2.75 -2.25
C PHE A 148 -12.16 3.46 -2.00
N ASN A 149 -11.13 3.12 -2.78
CA ASN A 149 -9.81 3.69 -2.59
C ASN A 149 -9.81 5.19 -2.88
N ILE A 150 -10.45 5.62 -3.97
CA ILE A 150 -10.60 7.03 -4.32
C ILE A 150 -11.32 7.80 -3.21
N LEU A 151 -12.46 7.31 -2.70
CA LEU A 151 -13.19 7.96 -1.61
C LEU A 151 -12.37 8.02 -0.32
N THR A 152 -11.61 6.96 -0.02
CA THR A 152 -10.74 6.91 1.15
C THR A 152 -9.59 7.93 1.03
N VAL A 153 -8.99 8.08 -0.16
CA VAL A 153 -7.97 9.11 -0.42
C VAL A 153 -8.57 10.51 -0.35
N MET A 154 -9.75 10.74 -0.97
CA MET A 154 -10.43 12.03 -0.92
C MET A 154 -10.74 12.47 0.52
N LEU A 155 -10.98 11.51 1.42
CA LEU A 155 -11.17 11.77 2.84
C LEU A 155 -9.84 11.98 3.58
N LEU A 156 -8.90 11.05 3.45
CA LEU A 156 -7.73 10.98 4.32
C LEU A 156 -6.55 11.83 3.85
N LEU A 157 -6.39 12.08 2.55
CA LEU A 157 -5.27 12.88 2.05
C LEU A 157 -5.35 14.34 2.53
N PRO A 158 -6.49 15.04 2.46
CA PRO A 158 -6.60 16.39 3.02
C PRO A 158 -6.35 16.39 4.54
N LEU A 159 -6.87 15.40 5.27
CA LEU A 159 -6.64 15.27 6.71
C LEU A 159 -5.18 15.02 7.05
N GLU A 160 -4.48 14.24 6.25
CA GLU A 160 -3.05 14.00 6.39
C GLU A 160 -2.22 15.25 6.08
N ILE A 161 -2.59 16.02 5.06
CA ILE A 161 -1.89 17.26 4.71
C ILE A 161 -2.01 18.30 5.84
N HIS A 162 -3.21 18.50 6.39
CA HIS A 162 -3.48 19.57 7.35
C HIS A 162 -3.25 19.17 8.81
N PHE A 163 -3.59 17.93 9.18
CA PHE A 163 -3.63 17.48 10.57
C PHE A 163 -2.69 16.31 10.86
N LYS A 164 -2.03 15.74 9.85
CA LYS A 164 -1.07 14.64 10.02
C LYS A 164 -1.67 13.42 10.71
N VAL A 165 -2.97 13.18 10.49
CA VAL A 165 -3.74 12.15 11.21
C VAL A 165 -3.11 10.77 11.06
N LEU A 166 -2.61 10.42 9.88
CA LEU A 166 -2.02 9.10 9.66
C LEU A 166 -0.58 9.07 10.15
N SER A 167 0.24 10.06 9.79
CA SER A 167 1.66 10.07 10.19
C SER A 167 1.83 10.09 11.70
N SER A 168 1.11 10.98 12.40
CA SER A 168 1.21 11.12 13.85
C SER A 168 0.65 9.89 14.58
N SER A 169 -0.48 9.35 14.12
CA SER A 169 -1.03 8.10 14.70
C SER A 169 -0.09 6.93 14.49
N ALA A 170 0.51 6.82 13.31
CA ALA A 170 1.46 5.75 13.01
C ALA A 170 2.73 5.86 13.85
N GLN A 171 3.31 7.05 13.97
CA GLN A 171 4.48 7.28 14.83
C GLN A 171 4.18 6.97 16.29
N TYR A 172 3.02 7.42 16.80
CA TYR A 172 2.59 7.10 18.16
C TYR A 172 2.47 5.58 18.39
N LEU A 173 1.85 4.86 17.45
CA LEU A 173 1.74 3.40 17.53
C LEU A 173 3.11 2.73 17.41
N THR A 174 3.98 3.19 16.52
CA THR A 174 5.35 2.71 16.39
C THR A 174 6.09 2.87 17.71
N GLN A 175 6.11 4.06 18.30
CA GLN A 175 6.81 4.32 19.56
C GLN A 175 6.22 3.50 20.73
N THR A 176 4.90 3.38 20.80
CA THR A 176 4.22 2.65 21.89
C THR A 176 4.49 1.15 21.84
N PHE A 177 4.44 0.54 20.66
CA PHE A 177 4.53 -0.92 20.50
C PHE A 177 5.93 -1.40 20.07
N PHE A 178 6.74 -0.51 19.53
CA PHE A 178 8.04 -0.80 18.92
C PHE A 178 9.15 0.19 19.34
N GLY A 179 8.88 1.22 20.16
CA GLY A 179 9.85 2.25 20.54
C GLY A 179 10.90 1.83 21.59
N ALA A 180 10.86 0.59 22.08
CA ALA A 180 11.98 0.01 22.86
C ALA A 180 13.18 -0.41 21.97
N VAL A 181 13.15 -0.03 20.68
CA VAL A 181 14.21 -0.29 19.70
C VAL A 181 15.29 0.81 19.70
N GLU A 182 15.13 1.88 20.50
CA GLU A 182 16.16 2.91 20.67
C GLU A 182 17.09 2.60 21.86
N GLY A 183 18.37 2.31 21.59
CA GLY A 183 19.42 2.36 22.63
C GLY A 183 20.56 1.32 22.58
N GLY A 184 20.64 0.45 21.57
CA GLY A 184 21.83 -0.38 21.33
C GLY A 184 22.38 -0.08 19.95
N ASP A 185 23.71 -0.14 19.78
CA ASP A 185 24.41 -0.17 18.47
C ASP A 185 23.50 -0.75 17.39
N THR A 186 23.19 0.03 16.33
CA THR A 186 22.36 -0.38 15.16
C THR A 186 21.90 -1.81 15.31
N ILE A 187 20.85 -2.06 16.12
CA ILE A 187 20.62 -3.44 16.56
C ILE A 187 20.36 -4.21 15.28
N SER A 188 21.35 -5.00 14.88
CA SER A 188 21.26 -5.96 13.80
C SER A 188 20.35 -7.03 14.37
N TYR A 189 19.06 -6.72 14.38
CA TYR A 189 18.07 -7.70 14.75
C TYR A 189 18.28 -8.89 13.81
N PRO A 190 18.15 -10.12 14.31
CA PRO A 190 18.42 -11.36 13.59
C PRO A 190 17.33 -11.65 12.54
N VAL A 191 16.98 -10.64 11.73
CA VAL A 191 16.06 -10.70 10.59
C VAL A 191 16.54 -11.68 9.54
N LEU A 192 17.81 -12.04 9.57
CA LEU A 192 18.44 -12.58 8.40
C LEU A 192 19.62 -13.47 8.81
N PHE A 193 19.33 -14.71 9.16
CA PHE A 193 20.27 -15.79 8.76
C PHE A 193 20.59 -15.69 7.24
N LEU A 194 19.72 -15.02 6.48
CA LEU A 194 19.84 -14.70 5.05
C LEU A 194 20.69 -13.45 4.72
N ARG A 195 21.14 -12.61 5.67
CA ARG A 195 21.82 -11.30 5.43
C ARG A 195 23.23 -11.54 4.96
N PRO A 196 23.97 -12.52 5.53
CA PRO A 196 25.20 -12.97 4.91
C PRO A 196 24.99 -13.33 3.44
N LEU A 197 23.86 -13.95 3.09
CA LEU A 197 23.53 -14.28 1.70
C LEU A 197 23.16 -13.03 0.88
N THR A 198 22.35 -12.11 1.41
CA THR A 198 22.05 -10.82 0.76
C THR A 198 23.33 -10.04 0.46
N LEU A 199 24.20 -9.89 1.46
CA LEU A 199 25.48 -9.20 1.32
C LEU A 199 26.42 -9.94 0.35
N TRP A 200 26.42 -11.27 0.36
CA TRP A 200 27.17 -12.06 -0.62
C TRP A 200 26.69 -11.79 -2.05
N ILE A 201 25.37 -11.74 -2.29
CA ILE A 201 24.80 -11.41 -3.60
C ILE A 201 25.17 -9.96 -4.00
N VAL A 202 24.99 -9.00 -3.09
CA VAL A 202 25.25 -7.59 -3.36
C VAL A 202 26.74 -7.34 -3.64
N ASN A 203 27.63 -7.88 -2.79
CA ASN A 203 29.08 -7.75 -2.96
C ASN A 203 29.61 -8.55 -4.15
N GLY A 204 28.91 -9.60 -4.58
CA GLY A 204 29.23 -10.35 -5.78
C GLY A 204 28.84 -9.63 -7.07
N ILE A 205 27.70 -8.93 -7.07
CA ILE A 205 27.21 -8.20 -8.26
C ILE A 205 27.89 -6.83 -8.41
N GLN A 206 28.21 -6.14 -7.31
CA GLN A 206 28.91 -4.83 -7.26
C GLN A 206 28.23 -3.68 -8.03
N LEU A 207 27.02 -3.90 -8.56
CA LEU A 207 26.20 -2.95 -9.28
C LEU A 207 24.89 -2.72 -8.52
N PRO A 208 24.76 -1.62 -7.75
CA PRO A 208 23.58 -1.33 -6.93
C PRO A 208 22.26 -1.29 -7.71
N LEU A 209 22.27 -0.79 -8.95
CA LEU A 209 21.07 -0.78 -9.80
C LEU A 209 20.64 -2.19 -10.23
N LEU A 210 21.60 -3.05 -10.57
CA LEU A 210 21.32 -4.42 -11.01
C LEU A 210 20.82 -5.28 -9.84
N THR A 211 21.40 -5.09 -8.66
CA THR A 211 20.92 -5.71 -7.41
C THR A 211 19.52 -5.20 -7.04
N LEU A 212 19.24 -3.91 -7.19
CA LEU A 212 17.89 -3.36 -7.00
C LEU A 212 16.87 -4.02 -7.94
N LEU A 213 17.19 -4.11 -9.23
CA LEU A 213 16.33 -4.77 -10.23
C LEU A 213 16.13 -6.26 -9.92
N LEU A 214 17.17 -6.94 -9.44
CA LEU A 214 17.09 -8.34 -8.99
C LEU A 214 16.14 -8.47 -7.78
N GLY A 215 16.20 -7.54 -6.83
CA GLY A 215 15.30 -7.48 -5.68
C GLY A 215 13.85 -7.30 -6.12
N VAL A 216 13.60 -6.33 -7.02
CA VAL A 216 12.27 -6.08 -7.59
C VAL A 216 11.76 -7.35 -8.30
N ALA A 217 12.57 -7.96 -9.16
CA ALA A 217 12.23 -9.18 -9.87
C ALA A 217 11.95 -10.37 -8.93
N SER A 218 12.71 -10.50 -7.84
CA SER A 218 12.53 -11.53 -6.82
C SER A 218 11.20 -11.35 -6.07
N VAL A 219 10.85 -10.11 -5.70
CA VAL A 219 9.54 -9.77 -5.12
C VAL A 219 8.40 -10.18 -6.07
N PHE A 220 8.50 -9.89 -7.37
CA PHE A 220 7.50 -10.31 -8.35
C PHE A 220 7.40 -11.84 -8.49
N GLY A 221 8.54 -12.51 -8.63
CA GLY A 221 8.61 -13.96 -8.78
C GLY A 221 7.98 -14.67 -7.58
N ILE A 222 8.26 -14.18 -6.37
CA ILE A 222 7.79 -14.81 -5.15
C ILE A 222 6.32 -14.53 -4.86
N ILE A 223 5.82 -13.32 -5.13
CA ILE A 223 4.38 -13.02 -5.07
C ILE A 223 3.60 -13.93 -6.03
N LYS A 224 4.12 -14.14 -7.26
CA LYS A 224 3.48 -15.03 -8.25
C LYS A 224 3.47 -16.49 -7.77
N LEU A 225 4.56 -16.96 -7.16
CA LEU A 225 4.63 -18.32 -6.58
C LEU A 225 3.65 -18.50 -5.43
N LEU A 226 3.67 -17.59 -4.45
CA LEU A 226 2.80 -17.63 -3.26
C LEU A 226 1.32 -17.57 -3.67
N SER A 227 0.98 -16.71 -4.62
CA SER A 227 -0.36 -16.64 -5.21
C SER A 227 -0.80 -17.97 -5.83
N ASN A 228 0.04 -18.57 -6.68
CA ASN A 228 -0.30 -19.81 -7.37
C ASN A 228 -0.48 -20.99 -6.39
N LEU A 229 0.30 -21.03 -5.30
CA LEU A 229 0.17 -22.04 -4.25
C LEU A 229 -1.13 -21.86 -3.47
N ALA A 230 -1.48 -20.61 -3.14
CA ALA A 230 -2.72 -20.29 -2.44
C ALA A 230 -3.96 -20.59 -3.29
N LEU A 231 -3.92 -20.33 -4.59
CA LEU A 231 -4.99 -20.67 -5.54
C LEU A 231 -5.17 -22.19 -5.71
N LYS A 232 -4.09 -22.97 -5.84
CA LYS A 232 -4.16 -24.44 -5.99
C LYS A 232 -4.71 -25.14 -4.75
N GLY A 233 -4.48 -24.61 -3.55
CA GLY A 233 -5.08 -25.12 -2.31
C GLY A 233 -6.58 -24.86 -2.19
N TYR A 234 -7.12 -23.90 -2.95
CA TYR A 234 -8.47 -23.36 -2.75
C TYR A 234 -9.53 -23.90 -3.72
N VAL A 235 -9.15 -24.46 -4.87
CA VAL A 235 -10.10 -25.04 -5.84
C VAL A 235 -10.63 -26.39 -5.33
N SER A 236 -11.55 -26.32 -4.37
CA SER A 236 -12.31 -27.45 -3.86
C SER A 236 -13.72 -27.48 -4.47
N THR A 237 -14.20 -28.69 -4.76
CA THR A 237 -15.53 -29.05 -5.28
C THR A 237 -16.73 -28.61 -4.43
N ASN A 238 -16.53 -27.91 -3.30
CA ASN A 238 -17.58 -27.44 -2.37
C ASN A 238 -17.89 -25.93 -2.41
N PHE A 239 -17.47 -25.21 -3.47
CA PHE A 239 -17.58 -23.75 -3.59
C PHE A 239 -18.97 -23.15 -3.28
N HIS A 240 -20.05 -23.89 -3.52
CA HIS A 240 -21.42 -23.45 -3.22
C HIS A 240 -21.72 -23.28 -1.72
N LYS A 241 -21.25 -24.19 -0.86
CA LYS A 241 -21.44 -24.10 0.61
C LYS A 241 -20.59 -22.97 1.20
N VAL A 242 -19.35 -22.85 0.72
CA VAL A 242 -18.39 -21.81 1.13
C VAL A 242 -18.92 -20.42 0.78
N LYS A 243 -19.39 -20.21 -0.47
CA LYS A 243 -20.00 -18.95 -0.90
C LYS A 243 -21.16 -18.52 0.00
N ARG A 244 -22.08 -19.44 0.33
CA ARG A 244 -23.25 -19.13 1.16
C ARG A 244 -22.84 -18.69 2.57
N HIS A 245 -21.77 -19.25 3.11
CA HIS A 245 -21.25 -18.89 4.42
C HIS A 245 -20.54 -17.53 4.42
N ILE A 246 -19.63 -17.32 3.46
CA ILE A 246 -18.84 -16.08 3.33
C ILE A 246 -19.77 -14.86 3.24
N PHE A 247 -20.76 -14.91 2.35
CA PHE A 247 -21.62 -13.77 2.03
C PHE A 247 -22.91 -13.72 2.87
N ARG A 248 -22.95 -14.41 4.02
CA ARG A 248 -24.10 -14.41 4.92
C ARG A 248 -24.26 -13.07 5.66
N ASN A 249 -23.15 -12.48 6.09
CA ASN A 249 -23.10 -11.20 6.80
C ASN A 249 -21.91 -10.37 6.27
N PRO A 250 -22.04 -9.03 6.11
CA PRO A 250 -20.95 -8.17 5.65
C PRO A 250 -19.66 -8.32 6.45
N TYR A 251 -19.70 -8.52 7.77
CA TYR A 251 -18.49 -8.68 8.59
C TYR A 251 -17.78 -10.01 8.35
N LEU A 252 -18.53 -11.07 8.04
CA LEU A 252 -17.94 -12.34 7.62
C LEU A 252 -17.28 -12.20 6.26
N ALA A 253 -17.95 -11.53 5.32
CA ALA A 253 -17.37 -11.25 4.01
C ALA A 253 -16.06 -10.44 4.14
N LEU A 254 -16.04 -9.40 5.00
CA LEU A 254 -14.85 -8.63 5.36
C LEU A 254 -13.73 -9.53 5.90
N PHE A 255 -14.02 -10.32 6.94
CA PHE A 255 -13.05 -11.23 7.54
C PHE A 255 -12.45 -12.19 6.51
N TYR A 256 -13.29 -12.78 5.65
CA TYR A 256 -12.81 -13.68 4.61
C TYR A 256 -11.97 -12.96 3.57
N GLY A 257 -12.29 -11.72 3.20
CA GLY A 257 -11.44 -10.89 2.35
C GLY A 257 -10.05 -10.71 2.96
N ILE A 258 -9.99 -10.30 4.23
CA ILE A 258 -8.73 -10.14 4.98
C ILE A 258 -7.95 -11.44 4.97
N PHE A 259 -8.60 -12.53 5.38
CA PHE A 259 -7.98 -13.84 5.49
C PHE A 259 -7.45 -14.36 4.15
N PHE A 260 -8.24 -14.28 3.08
CA PHE A 260 -7.81 -14.76 1.77
C PHE A 260 -6.66 -13.93 1.21
N THR A 261 -6.71 -12.60 1.33
CA THR A 261 -5.61 -11.78 0.86
C THR A 261 -4.37 -11.93 1.71
N ALA A 262 -4.48 -12.04 3.04
CA ALA A 262 -3.36 -12.35 3.91
C ALA A 262 -2.66 -13.65 3.51
N LEU A 263 -3.45 -14.68 3.16
CA LEU A 263 -2.92 -15.98 2.76
C LEU A 263 -2.29 -15.95 1.36
N VAL A 264 -2.96 -15.29 0.42
CA VAL A 264 -2.52 -15.20 -1.00
C VAL A 264 -1.41 -14.17 -1.18
N GLN A 265 -1.28 -13.22 -0.25
CA GLN A 265 -0.40 -12.05 -0.33
C GLN A 265 -0.67 -11.16 -1.56
N SER A 266 -1.89 -11.23 -2.12
CA SER A 266 -2.31 -10.39 -3.24
C SER A 266 -3.81 -10.10 -3.19
N SER A 267 -4.15 -8.82 -3.03
CA SER A 267 -5.53 -8.35 -3.15
C SER A 267 -6.04 -8.54 -4.56
N THR A 268 -5.23 -8.22 -5.58
CA THR A 268 -5.59 -8.39 -7.00
C THR A 268 -6.12 -9.78 -7.31
N ILE A 269 -5.45 -10.85 -6.87
CA ILE A 269 -5.93 -12.22 -7.09
C ILE A 269 -7.21 -12.45 -6.30
N THR A 270 -7.26 -12.02 -5.04
CA THR A 270 -8.42 -12.22 -4.16
C THR A 270 -9.67 -11.50 -4.67
N THR A 271 -9.55 -10.25 -5.11
CA THR A 271 -10.65 -9.43 -5.65
C THR A 271 -11.04 -9.89 -7.05
N SER A 272 -10.10 -10.33 -7.87
CA SER A 272 -10.38 -10.86 -9.21
C SER A 272 -11.19 -12.15 -9.18
N LEU A 273 -11.14 -12.94 -8.09
CA LEU A 273 -12.05 -14.09 -7.91
C LEU A 273 -13.51 -13.66 -7.73
N ILE A 274 -13.76 -12.45 -7.24
CA ILE A 274 -15.11 -11.93 -7.00
C ILE A 274 -15.72 -11.40 -8.29
N VAL A 275 -14.93 -10.85 -9.20
CA VAL A 275 -15.40 -10.27 -10.48
C VAL A 275 -16.25 -11.28 -11.29
N PRO A 276 -15.80 -12.52 -11.56
CA PRO A 276 -16.61 -13.56 -12.22
C PRO A 276 -17.90 -13.92 -11.48
N LEU A 277 -17.90 -13.90 -10.14
CA LEU A 277 -19.08 -14.24 -9.34
C LEU A 277 -20.14 -13.15 -9.43
N VAL A 278 -19.72 -11.89 -9.50
CA VAL A 278 -20.62 -10.76 -9.72
C VAL A 278 -21.11 -10.74 -11.17
N ALA A 279 -20.22 -10.98 -12.14
CA ALA A 279 -20.54 -11.08 -13.56
C ALA A 279 -21.63 -12.14 -13.83
N SER A 280 -21.44 -13.34 -13.27
CA SER A 280 -22.37 -14.48 -13.37
C SER A 280 -23.58 -14.40 -12.44
N ARG A 281 -23.79 -13.27 -11.73
CA ARG A 281 -24.91 -13.03 -10.80
C ARG A 281 -24.94 -13.98 -9.58
N LYS A 282 -23.86 -14.72 -9.32
CA LYS A 282 -23.75 -15.65 -8.18
C LYS A 282 -23.58 -14.91 -6.84
N VAL A 283 -23.08 -13.68 -6.88
CA VAL A 283 -22.94 -12.75 -5.75
C VAL A 283 -23.38 -11.36 -6.21
N SER A 284 -24.14 -10.62 -5.40
CA SER A 284 -24.50 -9.24 -5.73
C SER A 284 -23.33 -8.29 -5.45
N LEU A 285 -23.24 -7.19 -6.20
CA LEU A 285 -22.20 -6.17 -6.01
C LEU A 285 -22.13 -5.67 -4.56
N PHE A 286 -23.30 -5.46 -3.96
CA PHE A 286 -23.42 -5.04 -2.55
C PHE A 286 -22.85 -6.07 -1.57
N LYS A 287 -23.05 -7.37 -1.81
CA LYS A 287 -22.47 -8.44 -0.97
C LYS A 287 -20.98 -8.65 -1.22
N ALA A 288 -20.50 -8.31 -2.42
CA ALA A 288 -19.09 -8.35 -2.77
C ALA A 288 -18.29 -7.23 -2.08
N PHE A 289 -18.90 -6.06 -1.85
CA PHE A 289 -18.21 -4.89 -1.28
C PHE A 289 -17.40 -5.20 -0.02
N PRO A 290 -17.97 -5.76 1.08
CA PRO A 290 -17.20 -5.99 2.29
C PRO A 290 -16.03 -6.95 2.09
N PHE A 291 -16.18 -7.95 1.20
CA PHE A 291 -15.09 -8.87 0.88
C PHE A 291 -13.94 -8.18 0.17
N ILE A 292 -14.22 -7.31 -0.80
CA ILE A 292 -13.20 -6.52 -1.50
C ILE A 292 -12.49 -5.58 -0.51
N MET A 293 -13.22 -4.99 0.43
CA MET A 293 -12.64 -4.14 1.47
C MET A 293 -11.70 -4.91 2.39
N GLY A 294 -12.10 -6.14 2.72
CA GLY A 294 -11.28 -7.04 3.51
C GLY A 294 -10.00 -7.41 2.77
N ALA A 295 -10.10 -7.67 1.46
CA ALA A 295 -8.94 -7.96 0.63
C ALA A 295 -7.94 -6.79 0.62
N ASN A 296 -8.43 -5.55 0.64
CA ASN A 296 -7.57 -4.37 0.69
C ASN A 296 -6.81 -4.29 2.03
N ILE A 297 -7.50 -4.46 3.17
CA ILE A 297 -6.86 -4.59 4.49
C ILE A 297 -5.86 -5.76 4.50
N GLY A 298 -6.20 -6.91 3.94
CA GLY A 298 -5.30 -8.07 3.94
C GLY A 298 -3.96 -7.82 3.23
N THR A 299 -3.91 -6.88 2.28
CA THR A 299 -2.67 -6.54 1.54
C THR A 299 -1.64 -5.84 2.43
N THR A 300 -2.09 -5.19 3.50
CA THR A 300 -1.20 -4.44 4.40
C THR A 300 -0.31 -5.37 5.23
N ILE A 301 -0.67 -6.66 5.33
CA ILE A 301 0.18 -7.67 5.99
C ILE A 301 1.50 -7.84 5.25
N THR A 302 1.53 -7.71 3.91
CA THR A 302 2.76 -7.78 3.13
C THR A 302 3.74 -6.67 3.51
N ALA A 303 3.25 -5.43 3.60
CA ALA A 303 4.03 -4.28 4.02
C ALA A 303 4.43 -4.38 5.50
N GLY A 304 3.53 -4.87 6.36
CA GLY A 304 3.82 -5.14 7.76
C GLY A 304 4.98 -6.11 7.94
N ILE A 305 5.00 -7.23 7.21
CA ILE A 305 6.10 -8.20 7.25
C ILE A 305 7.41 -7.57 6.76
N ALA A 306 7.37 -6.76 5.69
CA ALA A 306 8.55 -6.06 5.18
C ALA A 306 9.12 -5.06 6.20
N ALA A 307 8.23 -4.35 6.91
CA ALA A 307 8.61 -3.28 7.82
C ALA A 307 8.98 -3.74 9.22
N PHE A 308 8.46 -4.90 9.69
CA PHE A 308 8.68 -5.45 11.04
C PHE A 308 10.16 -5.61 11.42
N TYR A 309 11.03 -5.54 10.42
CA TYR A 309 12.45 -5.81 10.49
C TYR A 309 13.33 -4.62 10.06
N SER A 310 12.73 -3.45 9.93
CA SER A 310 13.35 -2.24 9.38
C SER A 310 13.36 -1.11 10.41
N THR A 311 13.69 0.11 9.99
CA THR A 311 13.72 1.30 10.86
C THR A 311 12.34 1.68 11.41
N GLU A 312 12.29 2.49 12.46
CA GLU A 312 11.01 3.02 12.97
C GLU A 312 10.19 3.74 11.91
N ALA A 313 10.84 4.45 11.00
CA ALA A 313 10.19 5.11 9.87
C ALA A 313 9.54 4.09 8.92
N ALA A 314 10.20 2.95 8.68
CA ALA A 314 9.69 1.85 7.87
C ALA A 314 8.48 1.16 8.53
N ILE A 315 8.55 0.91 9.84
CA ILE A 315 7.41 0.39 10.63
C ILE A 315 6.24 1.37 10.56
N SER A 316 6.53 2.66 10.74
CA SER A 316 5.51 3.71 10.70
C SER A 316 4.79 3.75 9.36
N ILE A 317 5.49 3.65 8.22
CA ILE A 317 4.81 3.64 6.91
C ILE A 317 3.95 2.38 6.69
N ALA A 318 4.36 1.21 7.20
CA ALA A 318 3.51 0.02 7.16
C ALA A 318 2.26 0.17 8.06
N ILE A 319 2.39 0.82 9.22
CA ILE A 319 1.25 1.16 10.07
C ILE A 319 0.35 2.18 9.36
N VAL A 320 0.90 3.19 8.66
CA VAL A 320 0.08 4.10 7.84
C VAL A 320 -0.70 3.32 6.79
N HIS A 321 -0.08 2.35 6.09
CA HIS A 321 -0.79 1.53 5.09
C HIS A 321 -1.96 0.76 5.72
N LEU A 322 -1.75 0.19 6.92
CA LEU A 322 -2.80 -0.46 7.70
C LEU A 322 -3.90 0.52 8.12
N LEU A 323 -3.55 1.65 8.71
CA LEU A 323 -4.48 2.67 9.19
C LEU A 323 -5.33 3.24 8.05
N PHE A 324 -4.72 3.57 6.91
CA PHE A 324 -5.42 4.04 5.72
C PHE A 324 -6.56 3.09 5.34
N ASN A 325 -6.26 1.80 5.25
CA ASN A 325 -7.23 0.78 4.87
C ASN A 325 -8.29 0.54 5.94
N VAL A 326 -7.89 0.45 7.21
CA VAL A 326 -8.80 0.21 8.33
C VAL A 326 -9.75 1.39 8.52
N ILE A 327 -9.25 2.63 8.50
CA ILE A 327 -10.07 3.84 8.64
C ILE A 327 -11.05 3.94 7.46
N GLY A 328 -10.59 3.70 6.23
CA GLY A 328 -11.48 3.66 5.06
C GLY A 328 -12.64 2.68 5.26
N VAL A 329 -12.36 1.48 5.76
CA VAL A 329 -13.41 0.49 6.07
C VAL A 329 -14.31 0.94 7.22
N LEU A 330 -13.77 1.48 8.30
CA LEU A 330 -14.57 1.96 9.44
C LEU A 330 -15.50 3.12 9.06
N VAL A 331 -15.11 3.95 8.10
CA VAL A 331 -15.95 5.05 7.60
C VAL A 331 -16.98 4.54 6.60
N LEU A 332 -16.57 3.74 5.61
CA LEU A 332 -17.40 3.40 4.46
C LEU A 332 -18.27 2.15 4.64
N LEU A 333 -17.99 1.26 5.60
CA LEU A 333 -18.69 -0.02 5.74
C LEU A 333 -19.88 -0.04 6.73
N PRO A 334 -19.79 0.52 7.96
CA PRO A 334 -20.78 0.29 9.01
C PRO A 334 -22.15 0.91 8.70
N VAL A 335 -22.16 2.16 8.23
CA VAL A 335 -23.39 2.92 7.97
C VAL A 335 -23.93 2.55 6.58
N PRO A 336 -25.15 1.99 6.45
CA PRO A 336 -25.70 1.56 5.16
C PRO A 336 -25.74 2.66 4.10
N SER A 337 -26.07 3.89 4.49
CA SER A 337 -26.14 5.04 3.56
C SER A 337 -24.78 5.39 2.97
N ILE A 338 -23.72 5.39 3.79
CA ILE A 338 -22.35 5.66 3.34
C ILE A 338 -21.85 4.51 2.48
N ARG A 339 -22.09 3.26 2.90
CA ARG A 339 -21.73 2.05 2.15
C ARG A 339 -22.35 2.00 0.76
N ASN A 340 -23.54 2.57 0.58
CA ASN A 340 -24.20 2.60 -0.71
C ASN A 340 -23.49 3.51 -1.73
N VAL A 341 -22.75 4.53 -1.29
CA VAL A 341 -22.06 5.49 -2.18
C VAL A 341 -21.10 4.80 -3.15
N PRO A 342 -20.06 4.05 -2.70
CA PRO A 342 -19.14 3.38 -3.63
C PRO A 342 -19.84 2.32 -4.48
N VAL A 343 -20.84 1.62 -3.93
CA VAL A 343 -21.63 0.61 -4.66
C VAL A 343 -22.44 1.25 -5.79
N GLN A 344 -23.04 2.41 -5.55
CA GLN A 344 -23.82 3.14 -6.55
C GLN A 344 -22.93 3.75 -7.62
N MET A 345 -21.80 4.35 -7.25
CA MET A 345 -20.80 4.86 -8.21
C MET A 345 -20.34 3.76 -9.17
N ALA A 346 -20.00 2.59 -8.63
CA ALA A 346 -19.56 1.46 -9.42
C ALA A 346 -20.68 0.85 -10.29
N ALA A 347 -21.91 0.78 -9.77
CA ALA A 347 -23.08 0.34 -10.53
C ALA A 347 -23.40 1.30 -11.68
N TYR A 348 -23.27 2.61 -11.46
CA TYR A 348 -23.47 3.65 -12.45
C TYR A 348 -22.43 3.54 -13.57
N LEU A 349 -21.13 3.54 -13.26
CA LEU A 349 -20.06 3.40 -14.26
C LEU A 349 -20.19 2.11 -15.07
N GLY A 350 -20.48 0.99 -14.41
CA GLY A 350 -20.77 -0.28 -15.10
C GLY A 350 -21.95 -0.16 -16.05
N SER A 351 -23.03 0.55 -15.66
CA SER A 351 -24.18 0.76 -16.54
C SER A 351 -23.87 1.62 -17.78
N GLN A 352 -23.02 2.65 -17.64
CA GLN A 352 -22.62 3.49 -18.78
C GLN A 352 -21.73 2.72 -19.76
N SER A 353 -20.86 1.83 -19.26
CA SER A 353 -19.97 1.02 -20.12
C SER A 353 -20.70 0.08 -21.08
N VAL A 354 -21.97 -0.24 -20.82
CA VAL A 354 -22.80 -1.06 -21.73
C VAL A 354 -23.34 -0.22 -22.89
N LYS A 355 -23.62 1.06 -22.65
CA LYS A 355 -24.12 1.99 -23.68
C LYS A 355 -23.03 2.28 -24.70
N THR A 356 -21.81 2.56 -24.21
CA THR A 356 -20.62 2.78 -25.02
C THR A 356 -19.44 2.06 -24.38
N ARG A 357 -18.96 0.98 -25.01
CA ARG A 357 -17.80 0.19 -24.52
C ARG A 357 -16.56 1.06 -24.29
N PHE A 358 -16.45 2.14 -25.05
CA PHE A 358 -15.40 3.15 -24.91
C PHE A 358 -15.36 3.79 -23.51
N VAL A 359 -16.49 3.96 -22.81
CA VAL A 359 -16.51 4.56 -21.46
C VAL A 359 -15.67 3.76 -20.46
N GLY A 360 -15.72 2.43 -20.53
CA GLY A 360 -14.89 1.60 -19.66
C GLY A 360 -13.39 1.75 -19.99
N PHE A 361 -13.04 1.75 -21.27
CA PHE A 361 -11.65 1.92 -21.71
C PHE A 361 -11.11 3.31 -21.35
N ALA A 362 -11.90 4.35 -21.61
CA ALA A 362 -11.58 5.72 -21.27
C ALA A 362 -11.40 5.88 -19.76
N TYR A 363 -12.25 5.26 -18.94
CA TYR A 363 -12.09 5.26 -17.49
C TYR A 363 -10.73 4.70 -17.06
N ILE A 364 -10.33 3.53 -17.57
CA ILE A 364 -9.02 2.95 -17.26
C ILE A 364 -7.89 3.88 -17.69
N LEU A 365 -7.94 4.33 -18.95
CA LEU A 365 -6.87 5.12 -19.53
C LEU A 365 -6.71 6.45 -18.79
N LEU A 366 -7.82 7.11 -18.45
CA LEU A 366 -7.83 8.37 -17.72
C LEU A 366 -7.33 8.19 -16.29
N THR A 367 -7.93 7.28 -15.52
CA THR A 367 -7.63 7.13 -14.08
C THR A 367 -6.21 6.66 -13.81
N PHE A 368 -5.69 5.69 -14.58
CA PHE A 368 -4.44 5.01 -14.24
C PHE A 368 -3.22 5.49 -15.03
N PHE A 369 -3.42 6.17 -16.17
CA PHE A 369 -2.33 6.55 -17.05
C PHE A 369 -2.34 8.04 -17.37
N VAL A 370 -3.38 8.54 -18.04
CA VAL A 370 -3.41 9.90 -18.59
C VAL A 370 -3.43 10.96 -17.48
N VAL A 371 -4.35 10.89 -16.53
CA VAL A 371 -4.43 11.88 -15.44
C VAL A 371 -3.16 11.83 -14.57
N PRO A 372 -2.69 10.66 -14.08
CA PRO A 372 -1.45 10.60 -13.33
C PRO A 372 -0.24 11.13 -14.12
N PHE A 373 -0.09 10.73 -15.39
CA PHE A 373 1.04 11.16 -16.22
C PHE A 373 1.04 12.68 -16.44
N PHE A 374 -0.08 13.27 -16.82
CA PHE A 374 -0.17 14.72 -17.05
C PHE A 374 0.06 15.52 -15.77
N LEU A 375 -0.51 15.08 -14.65
CA LEU A 375 -0.34 15.77 -13.36
C LEU A 375 1.05 15.60 -12.77
N ILE A 376 1.80 14.55 -13.13
CA ILE A 376 3.22 14.44 -12.82
C ILE A 376 4.00 15.39 -13.73
N TYR A 377 3.79 15.32 -15.05
CA TYR A 377 4.55 16.08 -16.05
C TYR A 377 4.47 17.60 -15.84
N PHE A 378 3.27 18.15 -15.69
CA PHE A 378 3.07 19.60 -15.58
C PHE A 378 3.46 20.21 -14.23
N ASN A 379 3.82 19.38 -13.26
CA ASN A 379 4.12 19.81 -11.89
C ASN A 379 5.60 19.55 -11.52
N GLN A 380 6.41 19.19 -12.52
CA GLN A 380 7.87 19.12 -12.40
C GLN A 380 8.49 20.54 -12.30
N ASP A 381 7.94 21.52 -13.02
CA ASP A 381 8.46 22.89 -13.06
C ASP A 381 8.23 23.68 -11.75
N SER A 382 7.10 23.44 -11.08
CA SER A 382 6.76 24.05 -9.78
C SER A 382 7.65 23.53 -8.63
N SER A 383 8.27 22.36 -8.81
CA SER A 383 9.23 21.79 -7.87
C SER A 383 10.60 22.48 -7.96
N GLU A 384 10.98 22.99 -9.14
CA GLU A 384 12.19 23.81 -9.36
C GLU A 384 12.07 25.21 -8.72
N GLU A 385 10.88 25.82 -8.69
CA GLU A 385 10.65 27.10 -8.00
C GLU A 385 10.75 26.98 -6.47
N GLN A 386 10.18 25.93 -5.86
CA GLN A 386 10.34 25.66 -4.42
C GLN A 386 11.80 25.37 -4.03
N LYS A 387 12.56 24.77 -4.94
CA LYS A 387 14.01 24.53 -4.82
C LYS A 387 14.83 25.82 -4.82
N ASN A 388 14.38 26.88 -5.49
CA ASN A 388 15.04 28.19 -5.48
C ASN A 388 14.63 29.04 -4.27
N ALA A 389 13.37 28.93 -3.81
CA ALA A 389 12.90 29.64 -2.62
C ALA A 389 13.54 29.14 -1.31
N SER A 390 13.84 27.83 -1.20
CA SER A 390 14.50 27.24 -0.01
C SER A 390 16.02 27.43 0.05
N LYS A 391 16.64 27.99 -1.00
CA LYS A 391 18.08 28.32 -1.06
C LYS A 391 18.40 29.78 -0.71
N LEU A 392 17.40 30.62 -0.48
CA LEU A 392 17.64 32.00 -0.01
C LEU A 392 18.10 31.94 1.45
N PRO A 393 19.29 32.47 1.79
CA PRO A 393 19.71 32.55 3.19
C PRO A 393 18.72 33.48 3.91
N HIS A 394 18.23 33.05 5.08
CA HIS A 394 17.52 33.93 6.00
C HIS A 394 18.41 35.15 6.27
N SER A 395 18.15 36.26 5.58
CA SER A 395 18.79 37.53 5.87
C SER A 395 18.32 37.95 7.25
N SER A 396 19.27 38.02 8.17
CA SER A 396 19.13 38.64 9.48
C SER A 396 18.63 40.07 9.32
N THR A 397 17.33 40.30 9.53
CA THR A 397 16.83 41.62 9.89
C THR A 397 17.31 41.92 11.30
N SER A 398 18.47 42.59 11.37
CA SER A 398 18.90 43.35 12.53
C SER A 398 17.89 44.46 12.77
N LEU A 399 17.13 44.34 13.86
CA LEU A 399 16.35 45.44 14.40
C LEU A 399 17.35 46.41 15.06
N THR A 400 17.72 47.46 14.34
CA THR A 400 18.32 48.66 14.91
C THR A 400 17.30 49.31 15.82
N ASN A 401 17.56 49.26 17.12
CA ASN A 401 16.72 49.85 18.15
C ASN A 401 17.12 51.31 18.34
N ASP A 402 16.50 52.21 17.57
CA ASP A 402 16.55 53.65 17.81
C ASP A 402 15.63 54.00 18.99
N SER A 403 16.20 54.38 20.14
CA SER A 403 15.52 55.25 21.10
C SER A 403 16.51 55.97 22.02
N HIS A 404 16.73 57.25 21.73
CA HIS A 404 17.06 58.27 22.73
C HIS A 404 15.79 59.10 22.98
N PRO A 405 15.52 59.57 24.22
CA PRO A 405 16.13 60.83 24.63
C PRO A 405 16.47 60.97 26.13
N GLY A 406 17.53 61.75 26.42
CA GLY A 406 17.44 62.86 27.38
C GLY A 406 17.85 62.68 28.86
N ALA A 407 18.84 63.50 29.24
CA ALA A 407 19.04 64.17 30.55
C ALA A 407 19.96 63.54 31.62
N SER A 408 21.21 64.04 31.61
CA SER A 408 21.97 64.64 32.74
C SER A 408 22.06 63.91 34.09
N THR A 409 23.27 63.48 34.49
CA THR A 409 24.24 64.26 35.29
C THR A 409 25.43 63.36 35.67
N ASP A 410 26.64 63.71 35.22
CA ASP A 410 27.94 63.36 35.82
C ASP A 410 28.18 64.20 37.10
N PRO A 411 29.23 63.99 37.93
CA PRO A 411 30.33 63.01 37.84
C PRO A 411 30.64 62.33 39.20
N ILE A 412 31.57 61.36 39.22
CA ILE A 412 32.75 61.32 40.10
C ILE A 412 33.62 60.11 39.71
N ARG A 413 34.83 60.43 39.24
CA ARG A 413 35.97 59.52 39.06
C ARG A 413 36.73 59.44 40.39
N PRO A 414 37.50 58.38 40.62
CA PRO A 414 38.94 58.65 40.70
C PRO A 414 39.78 57.72 39.83
N ARG A 415 40.90 58.28 39.39
CA ARG A 415 41.98 57.64 38.62
C ARG A 415 42.89 56.81 39.54
N SER A 416 43.46 55.77 38.94
CA SER A 416 44.84 55.26 39.09
C SER A 416 45.39 54.99 40.50
N GLN A 417 45.72 53.72 40.76
CA GLN A 417 47.11 53.24 40.75
C GLN A 417 47.14 51.77 40.32
#